data_AF-A0A6G1EE98-F1
#
_entry.id   AF-A0A6G1EE98-F1
#
_cell.length_a   1.000
_cell.length_b   1.000
_cell.length_c   1.000
_cell.angle_alpha   90.00
_cell.angle_beta   90.00
_cell.angle_gamma   90.00
#
_symmetry.space_group_name_H-M   'P 1'
#
loop_
_entity.id
_entity.type
_entity.pdbx_description
1 polymer ?
#
loop_
_entity_poly.entity_id
_entity_poly.type
_entity_poly.pdbx_seq_one_letter_code
_entity_poly.pdbx_strand_id
1 'polypeptide(L)'
;MARLSSNHLLVDGHGLTALPNAWVELLRTGGLSWEPHHDRGSLFQPRSPLRFSPSVDAEFTRYAPVNLVNPLLVAAVVRRNYVVGAADLDRLRAAVSSAVRRATRLEALSAHVWKLLAAAVGGSDTHFRFAWEQPVRTAAAMGTTPGGGWPAA
;
A
#
# COMPACT_ATOMS: atom_id res chain seq x y z
N MET A 1 1.74 -19.31 19.99
CA MET A 1 1.52 -18.49 18.77
C MET A 1 2.08 -17.10 19.05
N ALA A 2 3.04 -16.63 18.27
CA ALA A 2 3.57 -15.26 18.44
C ALA A 2 2.59 -14.26 17.82
N ARG A 3 2.30 -13.17 18.54
CA ARG A 3 1.49 -12.06 18.04
C ARG A 3 2.35 -10.81 18.03
N LEU A 4 2.36 -10.12 16.89
CA LEU A 4 3.03 -8.84 16.73
C LEU A 4 1.98 -7.73 16.66
N SER A 5 2.18 -6.68 17.44
CA SER A 5 1.43 -5.43 17.38
C SER A 5 2.39 -4.27 17.29
N SER A 6 2.10 -3.31 16.42
CA SER A 6 2.90 -2.10 16.25
C SER A 6 2.02 -0.88 16.14
N ASN A 7 2.64 0.29 16.29
CA ASN A 7 2.05 1.57 15.89
C ASN A 7 2.47 1.86 14.44
N HIS A 8 1.49 2.07 13.55
CA HIS A 8 1.74 2.31 12.12
C HIS A 8 2.43 3.68 11.85
N LEU A 9 2.47 4.58 12.84
CA LEU A 9 3.29 5.80 12.80
C LEU A 9 4.80 5.50 12.96
N LEU A 10 5.14 4.36 13.55
CA LEU A 10 6.53 3.96 13.76
C LEU A 10 7.08 3.14 12.60
N VAL A 11 6.25 2.28 11.98
CA VAL A 11 6.68 1.37 10.91
C VAL A 11 5.60 1.25 9.83
N ASP A 12 6.04 1.23 8.58
CA ASP A 12 5.22 0.81 7.44
C ASP A 12 5.10 -0.73 7.39
N GLY A 13 4.34 -1.26 6.43
CA GLY A 13 4.21 -2.72 6.24
C GLY A 13 5.55 -3.42 6.00
N HIS A 14 6.51 -2.74 5.35
CA HIS A 14 7.86 -3.26 5.17
C HIS A 14 8.61 -3.36 6.51
N GLY A 15 8.63 -2.30 7.32
CA GLY A 15 9.24 -2.31 8.65
C GLY A 15 8.60 -3.36 9.57
N LEU A 16 7.27 -3.53 9.48
CA LEU A 16 6.57 -4.54 10.25
C LEU A 16 6.99 -5.98 9.90
N THR A 17 7.38 -6.24 8.64
CA THR A 17 7.89 -7.54 8.20
C THR A 17 9.39 -7.70 8.41
N ALA A 18 10.16 -6.61 8.33
CA ALA A 18 11.61 -6.61 8.58
C ALA A 18 11.94 -6.91 10.05
N LEU A 19 11.15 -6.41 11.00
CA LEU A 19 11.40 -6.58 12.43
C LEU A 19 11.44 -8.06 12.90
N PRO A 20 10.44 -8.90 12.60
CA PRO A 20 10.51 -10.33 12.93
C PRO A 20 11.66 -11.06 12.24
N ASN A 21 12.01 -10.68 11.01
CA ASN A 21 13.12 -11.29 10.30
C ASN A 21 14.46 -10.97 10.96
N ALA A 22 14.67 -9.70 11.34
CA ALA A 22 15.85 -9.26 12.09
C ALA A 22 15.93 -9.95 13.47
N TRP A 23 14.78 -10.09 14.15
CA TRP A 23 14.72 -10.83 15.41
C TRP A 23 15.14 -12.29 15.24
N VAL A 24 14.60 -12.98 14.24
CA VAL A 24 14.96 -14.38 13.94
C VAL A 24 16.44 -14.50 13.57
N GLU A 25 16.97 -13.57 12.79
CA GLU A 25 18.39 -13.52 12.45
C GLU A 25 19.25 -13.40 13.71
N LEU A 26 18.98 -12.41 14.56
CA LEU A 26 19.69 -12.18 15.82
C LEU A 26 19.68 -13.43 16.71
N LEU A 27 18.54 -14.11 16.83
CA LEU A 27 18.44 -15.35 17.61
C LEU A 27 19.27 -16.50 17.03
N ARG A 28 19.44 -16.56 15.71
CA ARG A 28 20.12 -17.66 15.01
C ARG A 28 21.62 -17.46 14.88
N THR A 29 22.06 -16.22 14.69
CA THR A 29 23.44 -15.88 14.32
C THR A 29 24.18 -15.10 15.41
N GLY A 30 23.46 -14.57 16.41
CA GLY A 30 24.02 -13.71 17.44
C GLY A 30 24.23 -12.25 17.01
N GLY A 31 23.82 -11.87 15.79
CA GLY A 31 23.97 -10.51 15.28
C GLY A 31 23.08 -10.22 14.07
N LEU A 32 23.11 -8.99 13.58
CA LEU A 32 22.47 -8.61 12.31
C LEU A 32 23.53 -8.48 11.22
N SER A 33 23.22 -8.95 10.02
CA SER A 33 24.06 -8.77 8.82
C SER A 33 23.98 -7.36 8.22
N TRP A 34 23.13 -6.50 8.77
CA TRP A 34 22.86 -5.14 8.30
C TRP A 34 22.58 -4.22 9.49
N GLU A 35 22.72 -2.91 9.26
CA GLU A 35 22.49 -1.89 10.27
C GLU A 35 21.22 -1.07 9.95
N PRO A 36 20.26 -0.96 10.87
CA PRO A 36 19.10 -0.11 10.67
C PRO A 36 19.46 1.37 10.66
N HIS A 37 19.01 2.09 9.64
CA HIS A 37 19.15 3.53 9.60
C HIS A 37 18.06 4.21 10.44
N HIS A 38 18.46 4.75 11.59
CA HIS A 38 17.53 5.33 12.57
C HIS A 38 17.34 6.85 12.43
N ASP A 39 18.24 7.55 11.76
CA ASP A 39 18.09 8.99 11.52
C ASP A 39 16.97 9.25 10.50
N ARG A 40 15.80 9.64 11.00
CA ARG A 40 14.66 9.99 10.15
C ARG A 40 14.71 11.43 9.66
N GLY A 41 15.47 12.30 10.34
CA GLY A 41 15.51 13.74 10.04
C GLY A 41 16.22 14.05 8.72
N SER A 42 17.21 13.23 8.35
CA SER A 42 17.92 13.36 7.09
C SER A 42 17.17 12.77 5.88
N LEU A 43 16.17 11.91 6.08
CA LEU A 43 15.50 11.20 4.99
C LEU A 43 14.59 12.08 4.11
N PHE A 44 13.97 13.10 4.69
CA PHE A 44 12.94 13.90 4.03
C PHE A 44 13.21 15.40 4.18
N GLN A 45 14.33 15.87 3.64
CA GLN A 45 14.65 17.29 3.66
C GLN A 45 13.72 18.07 2.69
N PRO A 46 13.14 19.20 3.12
CA PRO A 46 12.32 20.02 2.26
C PRO A 46 13.17 20.66 1.13
N ARG A 47 12.55 20.87 -0.03
CA ARG A 47 13.17 21.59 -1.14
C ARG A 47 13.47 23.05 -0.76
N SER A 48 14.55 23.60 -1.31
CA SER A 48 14.89 25.03 -1.23
C SER A 48 15.14 25.58 -2.64
N PRO A 49 14.31 26.53 -3.16
CA PRO A 49 13.11 27.07 -2.52
C PRO A 49 11.99 26.02 -2.40
N LEU A 50 11.07 26.25 -1.46
CA LEU A 50 9.89 25.41 -1.31
C LEU A 50 9.07 25.41 -2.61
N ARG A 51 8.73 24.21 -3.08
CA ARG A 51 7.84 23.98 -4.21
C ARG A 51 6.87 22.89 -3.81
N PHE A 52 5.59 23.04 -4.11
CA PHE A 52 4.56 22.05 -3.83
C PHE A 52 3.95 21.55 -5.14
N SER A 53 3.64 20.26 -5.19
CA SER A 53 2.87 19.67 -6.28
C SER A 53 1.39 19.72 -5.91
N PRO A 54 0.46 19.86 -6.87
CA PRO A 54 -0.98 19.73 -6.62
C PRO A 54 -1.37 18.40 -5.95
N SER A 55 -0.53 17.35 -6.08
CA SER A 55 -0.74 16.08 -5.37
C SER A 55 -0.75 16.21 -3.85
N VAL A 56 -0.09 17.23 -3.29
CA VAL A 56 -0.09 17.48 -1.83
C VAL A 56 -1.49 17.78 -1.32
N ASP A 57 -2.33 18.45 -2.10
CA ASP A 57 -3.70 18.77 -1.71
C ASP A 57 -4.59 17.51 -1.61
N ALA A 58 -4.20 16.41 -2.26
CA ALA A 58 -4.91 15.14 -2.16
C ALA A 58 -4.56 14.35 -0.87
N GLU A 59 -3.43 14.66 -0.23
CA GLU A 59 -2.95 13.97 0.98
C GLU A 59 -3.59 14.52 2.27
N PHE A 60 -3.98 15.80 2.25
CA PHE A 60 -4.54 16.46 3.41
C PHE A 60 -6.05 16.67 3.26
N THR A 61 -6.80 16.31 4.28
CA THR A 61 -8.22 16.64 4.37
C THR A 61 -8.47 17.55 5.57
N ARG A 62 -9.50 18.41 5.48
CA ARG A 62 -9.94 19.17 6.64
C ARG A 62 -10.45 18.21 7.69
N TYR A 63 -10.00 18.42 8.93
CA TYR A 63 -10.50 17.68 10.05
C TYR A 63 -12.02 17.89 10.19
N ALA A 64 -12.76 16.79 10.20
CA ALA A 64 -14.18 16.76 10.52
C ALA A 64 -14.47 15.44 11.24
N PRO A 65 -15.18 15.43 12.38
CA PRO A 65 -15.47 14.20 13.13
C PRO A 65 -16.17 13.12 12.29
N VAL A 66 -16.98 13.53 11.31
CA VAL A 66 -17.66 12.62 10.37
C VAL A 66 -16.69 11.82 9.48
N ASN A 67 -15.46 12.30 9.28
CA ASN A 67 -14.43 11.64 8.48
C ASN A 67 -13.59 10.65 9.32
N LEU A 68 -13.81 10.56 10.63
CA LEU A 68 -13.09 9.63 11.49
C LEU A 68 -13.65 8.21 11.31
N VAL A 69 -12.74 7.22 11.29
CA VAL A 69 -13.12 5.81 11.21
C VAL A 69 -13.99 5.45 12.42
N ASN A 70 -15.23 5.02 12.18
CA ASN A 70 -16.11 4.54 13.23
C ASN A 70 -15.65 3.14 13.68
N PRO A 71 -15.15 2.96 14.91
CA PRO A 71 -14.64 1.67 15.38
C PRO A 71 -15.73 0.59 15.47
N LEU A 72 -17.00 0.98 15.66
CA LEU A 72 -18.12 0.05 15.69
C LEU A 72 -18.45 -0.51 14.30
N LEU A 73 -18.27 0.30 13.24
CA LEU A 73 -18.38 -0.20 11.87
C LEU A 73 -17.29 -1.21 11.56
N VAL A 74 -16.05 -0.96 12.02
CA VAL A 74 -14.93 -1.91 11.85
C VAL A 74 -15.23 -3.25 12.53
N ALA A 75 -15.84 -3.23 13.73
CA ALA A 75 -16.23 -4.44 14.44
C ALA A 75 -17.33 -5.26 13.74
N ALA A 76 -18.15 -4.62 12.90
CA ALA A 76 -19.19 -5.28 12.12
C ALA A 76 -18.67 -5.95 10.83
N VAL A 77 -17.42 -5.67 10.41
CA VAL A 77 -16.85 -6.24 9.18
C VAL A 77 -16.40 -7.67 9.40
N VAL A 78 -16.87 -8.57 8.53
CA VAL A 78 -16.42 -9.97 8.51
C VAL A 78 -15.13 -10.09 7.69
N ARG A 79 -14.04 -10.50 8.33
CA ARG A 79 -12.77 -10.77 7.64
C ARG A 79 -12.81 -12.16 6.98
N ARG A 80 -12.51 -12.21 5.68
CA ARG A 80 -12.35 -13.46 4.92
C ARG A 80 -10.99 -13.48 4.22
N ASN A 81 -10.37 -14.65 4.19
CA ASN A 81 -9.15 -14.88 3.43
C ASN A 81 -9.50 -15.67 2.16
N TYR A 82 -8.99 -15.22 1.03
CA TYR A 82 -9.18 -15.89 -0.26
C TYR A 82 -7.82 -16.33 -0.79
N VAL A 83 -7.74 -17.57 -1.26
CA VAL A 83 -6.55 -18.11 -1.92
C VAL A 83 -6.77 -18.02 -3.42
N VAL A 84 -5.86 -17.34 -4.12
CA VAL A 84 -5.87 -17.23 -5.58
C VAL A 84 -4.73 -18.08 -6.13
N GLY A 85 -5.06 -19.03 -7.00
CA GLY A 85 -4.08 -19.92 -7.61
C GLY A 85 -3.12 -19.15 -8.54
N ALA A 86 -1.89 -19.65 -8.67
CA ALA A 86 -0.89 -19.04 -9.56
C ALA A 86 -1.37 -19.00 -11.03
N ALA A 87 -2.06 -20.05 -11.48
CA ALA A 87 -2.63 -20.11 -12.83
C ALA A 87 -3.75 -19.06 -13.03
N ASP A 88 -4.62 -18.86 -12.05
CA ASP A 88 -5.65 -17.81 -12.09
C ASP A 88 -5.02 -16.43 -12.15
N LEU A 89 -3.99 -16.20 -11.34
CA LEU A 89 -3.28 -14.93 -11.28
C LEU A 89 -2.54 -14.63 -12.59
N ASP A 90 -1.98 -15.64 -13.24
CA ASP A 90 -1.36 -15.49 -14.55
C ASP A 90 -2.39 -15.25 -15.66
N ARG A 91 -3.59 -15.86 -15.59
CA ARG A 91 -4.71 -15.53 -16.47
C ARG A 91 -5.17 -14.08 -16.29
N LEU A 92 -5.36 -13.63 -15.06
CA LEU A 92 -5.72 -12.23 -14.77
C LEU A 92 -4.66 -11.28 -15.34
N ARG A 93 -3.39 -11.56 -15.10
CA ARG A 93 -2.28 -10.75 -15.61
C ARG A 93 -2.25 -10.71 -17.13
N ALA A 94 -2.49 -11.82 -17.81
CA ALA A 94 -2.57 -11.86 -19.27
C ALA A 94 -3.73 -11.00 -19.79
N ALA A 95 -4.91 -11.08 -19.15
CA ALA A 95 -6.10 -10.34 -19.55
C ALA A 95 -5.96 -8.80 -19.43
N VAL A 96 -5.13 -8.31 -18.50
CA VAL A 96 -4.89 -6.86 -18.31
C VAL A 96 -3.60 -6.36 -18.96
N SER A 97 -2.79 -7.25 -19.54
CA SER A 97 -1.57 -6.87 -20.25
C SER A 97 -1.89 -6.45 -21.69
N SER A 98 -1.08 -5.55 -22.25
CA SER A 98 -1.14 -5.15 -23.65
C SER A 98 0.14 -5.54 -24.39
N ALA A 99 0.16 -5.36 -25.72
CA ALA A 99 1.35 -5.60 -26.53
C ALA A 99 2.56 -4.75 -26.11
N VAL A 100 2.33 -3.60 -25.45
CA VAL A 100 3.37 -2.63 -25.09
C VAL A 100 3.69 -2.67 -23.59
N ARG A 101 2.78 -3.18 -22.74
CA ARG A 101 2.96 -3.20 -21.29
C ARG A 101 2.44 -4.50 -20.68
N ARG A 102 3.34 -5.21 -19.99
CA ARG A 102 2.96 -6.35 -19.15
C ARG A 102 2.60 -5.86 -17.74
N ALA A 103 1.38 -6.11 -17.31
CA ALA A 103 0.96 -5.78 -15.95
C ALA A 103 1.70 -6.64 -14.92
N THR A 104 1.87 -6.13 -13.70
CA THR A 104 2.36 -6.96 -12.59
C THR A 104 1.25 -7.87 -12.05
N ARG A 105 1.64 -8.93 -11.33
CA ARG A 105 0.65 -9.79 -10.65
C ARG A 105 -0.18 -9.02 -9.62
N LEU A 106 0.45 -8.06 -8.92
CA LEU A 106 -0.23 -7.19 -7.97
C LEU A 106 -1.24 -6.28 -8.68
N GLU A 107 -0.84 -5.62 -9.76
CA GLU A 107 -1.76 -4.78 -10.56
C GLU A 107 -2.98 -5.57 -11.04
N ALA A 108 -2.76 -6.77 -11.59
CA ALA A 108 -3.83 -7.61 -12.13
C ALA A 108 -4.82 -8.05 -11.04
N LEU A 109 -4.30 -8.49 -9.88
CA LEU A 109 -5.15 -8.89 -8.76
C LEU A 109 -5.89 -7.71 -8.16
N SER A 110 -5.21 -6.58 -7.97
CA SER A 110 -5.79 -5.34 -7.46
C SER A 110 -6.94 -4.84 -8.34
N ALA A 111 -6.73 -4.80 -9.67
CA ALA A 111 -7.78 -4.41 -10.61
C ALA A 111 -8.98 -5.37 -10.57
N HIS A 112 -8.73 -6.68 -10.45
CA HIS A 112 -9.79 -7.66 -10.34
C HIS A 112 -10.60 -7.49 -9.04
N VAL A 113 -9.93 -7.34 -7.90
CA VAL A 113 -10.58 -7.10 -6.61
C VAL A 113 -11.36 -5.79 -6.62
N TRP A 114 -10.79 -4.71 -7.17
CA TRP A 114 -11.50 -3.47 -7.37
C TRP A 114 -12.81 -3.72 -8.13
N LYS A 115 -12.74 -4.40 -9.29
CA LYS A 115 -13.92 -4.62 -10.13
C LYS A 115 -15.01 -5.41 -9.40
N LEU A 116 -14.63 -6.41 -8.61
CA LEU A 116 -15.55 -7.17 -7.76
C LEU A 116 -16.20 -6.29 -6.68
N LEU A 117 -15.42 -5.43 -6.03
CA LEU A 117 -15.94 -4.51 -5.02
C LEU A 117 -16.88 -3.47 -5.63
N ALA A 118 -16.51 -2.88 -6.76
CA ALA A 118 -17.37 -1.94 -7.49
C ALA A 118 -18.68 -2.60 -7.91
N ALA A 119 -18.64 -3.83 -8.43
CA ALA A 119 -19.84 -4.58 -8.77
C ALA A 119 -20.71 -4.91 -7.54
N ALA A 120 -20.10 -5.19 -6.39
CA ALA A 120 -20.81 -5.48 -5.15
C ALA A 120 -21.47 -4.24 -4.52
N VAL A 121 -20.84 -3.06 -4.64
CA VAL A 121 -21.42 -1.78 -4.23
C VAL A 121 -22.53 -1.35 -5.19
N GLY A 122 -22.42 -1.69 -6.48
CA GLY A 122 -23.41 -1.32 -7.50
C GLY A 122 -23.42 0.18 -7.76
N GLY A 123 -24.58 0.73 -8.16
CA GLY A 123 -24.74 2.14 -8.50
C GLY A 123 -24.99 3.08 -7.31
N SER A 124 -24.87 2.60 -6.07
CA SER A 124 -25.18 3.41 -4.87
C SER A 124 -24.13 4.47 -4.58
N ASP A 125 -22.94 4.36 -5.16
CA ASP A 125 -21.87 5.35 -5.04
C ASP A 125 -21.14 5.50 -6.38
N THR A 126 -21.13 6.71 -6.90
CA THR A 126 -20.42 7.06 -8.14
C THR A 126 -18.96 7.43 -7.91
N HIS A 127 -18.53 7.54 -6.65
CA HIS A 127 -17.19 7.97 -6.26
C HIS A 127 -16.38 6.82 -5.62
N PHE A 128 -16.22 5.71 -6.36
CA PHE A 128 -15.41 4.60 -5.92
C PHE A 128 -13.92 4.81 -6.28
N ARG A 129 -13.02 4.75 -5.29
CA ARG A 129 -11.57 5.02 -5.46
C ARG A 129 -10.72 3.85 -4.92
N PHE A 130 -9.64 3.48 -5.61
CA PHE A 130 -8.50 2.79 -5.01
C PHE A 130 -7.60 3.81 -4.37
N ALA A 131 -6.96 3.38 -3.30
CA ALA A 131 -5.59 3.76 -3.01
C ALA A 131 -4.72 2.50 -2.97
N TRP A 132 -3.42 2.66 -3.22
CA TRP A 132 -2.43 1.61 -3.01
C TRP A 132 -1.16 2.25 -2.45
N GLU A 133 -0.52 1.55 -1.52
CA GLU A 133 0.70 2.03 -0.87
C GLU A 133 1.91 1.77 -1.76
N GLN A 134 2.73 2.80 -2.00
CA GLN A 134 3.97 2.69 -2.77
C GLN A 134 5.20 2.87 -1.85
N PRO A 135 6.14 1.91 -1.82
CA PRO A 135 7.38 2.08 -1.07
C PRO A 135 8.24 3.22 -1.65
N VAL A 136 8.47 4.26 -0.85
CA VAL A 136 9.28 5.42 -1.27
C VAL A 136 10.73 5.05 -1.58
N ARG A 137 11.29 4.03 -0.91
CA ARG A 137 12.65 3.51 -1.18
C ARG A 137 12.85 3.12 -2.65
N THR A 138 11.80 2.64 -3.30
CA THR A 138 11.79 2.20 -4.69
C THR A 138 11.56 3.38 -5.64
N ALA A 139 10.71 4.34 -5.27
CA ALA A 139 10.41 5.53 -6.06
C ALA A 139 11.59 6.52 -6.13
N ALA A 140 12.31 6.71 -5.02
CA ALA A 140 13.50 7.57 -4.96
C ALA A 140 14.66 7.06 -5.82
N ALA A 141 14.75 5.74 -6.03
CA ALA A 141 15.77 5.11 -6.89
C ALA A 141 15.40 5.13 -8.39
N MET A 142 14.11 5.27 -8.74
CA MET A 142 13.62 5.17 -10.12
C MET A 142 13.15 6.48 -10.76
N GLY A 143 13.15 7.61 -10.02
CA GLY A 143 12.81 8.92 -10.59
C GLY A 143 11.36 9.04 -11.11
N THR A 144 10.46 8.15 -10.69
CA THR A 144 9.06 8.14 -11.14
C THR A 144 8.19 9.04 -10.27
N THR A 145 7.40 9.91 -10.91
CA THR A 145 6.33 10.69 -10.28
C THR A 145 5.19 9.78 -9.80
N PRO A 146 4.70 9.91 -8.55
CA PRO A 146 3.49 9.25 -8.11
C PRO A 146 2.28 10.01 -8.67
N GLY A 147 1.40 9.31 -9.39
CA GLY A 147 0.20 9.94 -9.95
C GLY A 147 -0.33 9.21 -11.17
N GLY A 148 -0.83 8.00 -10.96
CA GLY A 148 -1.52 7.22 -11.99
C GLY A 148 -2.71 6.52 -11.39
N GLY A 149 -3.73 7.28 -10.98
CA GLY A 149 -5.04 6.71 -10.69
C GLY A 149 -5.60 6.11 -11.97
N TRP A 150 -6.06 4.86 -11.91
CA TRP A 150 -6.78 4.26 -13.03
C TRP A 150 -8.12 4.98 -13.14
N PRO A 151 -8.52 5.47 -14.34
CA PRO A 151 -9.86 6.01 -14.51
C PRO A 151 -10.89 4.90 -14.23
N ALA A 152 -12.00 5.29 -13.60
CA ALA A 152 -13.16 4.42 -13.44
C ALA A 152 -13.63 3.96 -14.83
N ALA A 153 -13.94 2.66 -14.94
CA ALA A 153 -14.54 2.05 -16.12
C ALA A 153 -16.01 2.47 -16.27
#